data_AF-A0A3T1BA42-F1
#
_entry.id   AF-A0A3T1BA42-F1
#
_cell.length_a   1.000
_cell.length_b   1.000
_cell.length_c   1.000
_cell.angle_alpha   90.00
_cell.angle_beta   90.00
_cell.angle_gamma   90.00
#
_symmetry.space_group_name_H-M   'P 1'
#
loop_
_entity.id
_entity.type
_entity.pdbx_description
1 polymer ?
#
loop_
_entity_poly.entity_id
_entity_poly.type
_entity_poly.pdbx_seq_one_letter_code
_entity_poly.pdbx_strand_id
1 'polypeptide(L)'
;RNEDPKFVPISWDEALDIVAGRLNALREKGESHRFATLTGRGWGYTDVGLLSEFGKLYGTPNYNLGHSSMCSDASETVKHFMGGHHAYSAYDYSNCNYLLVFGAGFLETFRPYNGNMQNWGKMRSKSPKTKVTVVDVHLNTTGSAADRLLLVKPGRDGALALAMAHVILTEGLWDKAFVGDFVDGINRFKTGAVINAEVTQEDVDAWKQTKAGAAAKKEAAAQKAAEAHAKALAEIDKLKAAVKDAKGDEKAALEKKLAEAQKKFDEGEAKAKLIAAQRAELEKDKKPEAPPVIGKPLFNEKWTVGLLEWWNVELKDRTPEWAAEVSGIPAKDIITVAREFATTKPAVALFERGASAHTNGVYNGMAIHALNALTGNMFAKGGLRGYQMKTAWAKLPIKVEDY
;
A
#
# COMPACT_ATOMS: atom_id res chain seq x y z
N ARG A 1 6.40 -26.70 -38.22
CA ARG A 1 7.06 -27.40 -39.35
C ARG A 1 7.06 -28.88 -39.00
N ASN A 2 6.47 -29.74 -39.84
CA ASN A 2 6.38 -31.19 -39.59
C ASN A 2 7.51 -31.93 -40.33
N GLU A 3 8.73 -31.42 -40.22
CA GLU A 3 9.90 -32.02 -40.85
C GLU A 3 10.76 -32.69 -39.78
N ASP A 4 11.17 -33.93 -40.03
CA ASP A 4 12.09 -34.66 -39.17
C ASP A 4 13.52 -34.15 -39.41
N PRO A 5 14.23 -33.63 -38.39
CA PRO A 5 15.57 -33.08 -38.56
C PRO A 5 16.65 -34.13 -38.87
N LYS A 6 16.35 -35.44 -38.75
CA LYS A 6 17.29 -36.53 -39.01
C LYS A 6 18.65 -36.34 -38.31
N PHE A 7 18.63 -35.91 -37.04
CA PHE A 7 19.85 -35.67 -36.26
C PHE A 7 20.72 -36.93 -36.18
N VAL A 8 22.03 -36.73 -36.28
CA VAL A 8 23.07 -37.74 -36.08
C VAL A 8 24.07 -37.24 -35.03
N PRO A 9 24.70 -38.14 -34.24
CA PRO A 9 25.68 -37.74 -33.24
C PRO A 9 26.98 -37.26 -33.90
N ILE A 10 27.58 -36.21 -33.34
CA ILE A 10 28.88 -35.64 -33.73
C ILE A 10 29.71 -35.31 -32.47
N SER A 11 31.01 -35.05 -32.62
CA SER A 11 31.86 -34.64 -31.50
C SER A 11 31.63 -33.17 -31.11
N TRP A 12 32.11 -32.77 -29.93
CA TRP A 12 32.08 -31.36 -29.51
C TRP A 12 32.92 -30.47 -30.43
N ASP A 13 34.11 -30.93 -30.82
CA ASP A 13 34.99 -30.18 -31.73
C ASP A 13 34.29 -29.94 -33.07
N GLU A 14 33.67 -30.98 -33.65
CA GLU A 14 32.92 -30.87 -34.90
C GLU A 14 31.75 -29.88 -34.78
N ALA A 15 30.98 -29.94 -33.70
CA ALA A 15 29.86 -29.03 -33.47
C ALA A 15 30.32 -27.57 -33.35
N LEU A 16 31.39 -27.31 -32.60
CA LEU A 16 31.94 -25.98 -32.38
C LEU A 16 32.58 -25.42 -33.66
N ASP A 17 33.28 -26.24 -34.44
CA ASP A 17 33.86 -25.84 -35.73
C ASP A 17 32.77 -25.45 -36.74
N ILE A 18 31.65 -26.19 -36.80
CA ILE A 18 30.50 -25.84 -37.65
C ILE A 18 29.93 -24.46 -37.28
N VAL A 19 29.76 -24.18 -35.97
CA VAL A 19 29.25 -22.89 -35.50
C VAL A 19 30.26 -21.77 -35.75
N ALA A 20 31.53 -21.98 -35.40
CA ALA A 20 32.61 -21.01 -35.58
C ALA A 20 32.80 -20.65 -37.07
N GLY A 21 32.75 -21.62 -37.97
CA GLY A 21 32.83 -21.40 -39.42
C GLY A 21 31.72 -20.48 -39.94
N ARG A 22 30.48 -20.67 -39.47
CA ARG A 22 29.35 -19.80 -39.84
C ARG A 22 29.50 -18.38 -39.27
N LEU A 23 29.96 -18.27 -38.03
CA LEU A 23 30.20 -16.97 -37.39
C LEU A 23 31.32 -16.19 -38.09
N ASN A 24 32.43 -16.85 -38.46
CA ASN A 24 33.53 -16.23 -39.19
C ASN A 24 33.10 -15.77 -40.58
N ALA A 25 32.33 -16.60 -41.30
CA ALA A 25 31.80 -16.22 -42.62
C ALA A 25 30.89 -14.97 -42.57
N LEU A 26 30.10 -14.79 -41.50
CA LEU A 26 29.36 -13.54 -41.29
C LEU A 26 30.29 -12.36 -40.99
N ARG A 27 31.31 -12.57 -40.17
CA ARG A 27 32.27 -11.52 -39.77
C ARG A 27 33.09 -11.03 -40.95
N GLU A 28 33.59 -11.93 -41.79
CA GLU A 28 34.36 -11.62 -43.01
C GLU A 28 33.55 -10.77 -44.00
N LYS A 29 32.22 -10.96 -44.05
CA LYS A 29 31.31 -10.18 -44.89
C LYS A 29 30.87 -8.85 -44.26
N GLY A 30 31.29 -8.54 -43.03
CA GLY A 30 30.79 -7.39 -42.29
C GLY A 30 29.32 -7.55 -41.82
N GLU A 31 28.82 -8.77 -41.75
CA GLU A 31 27.41 -9.11 -41.45
C GLU A 31 27.21 -9.68 -40.03
N SER A 32 28.15 -9.46 -39.09
CA SER A 32 28.06 -9.97 -37.71
C SER A 32 26.73 -9.65 -37.01
N HIS A 33 26.08 -8.55 -37.37
CA HIS A 33 24.78 -8.13 -36.83
C HIS A 33 23.64 -9.12 -37.11
N ARG A 34 23.79 -10.03 -38.08
CA ARG A 34 22.79 -11.06 -38.43
C ARG A 34 22.79 -12.25 -37.47
N PHE A 35 23.84 -12.42 -36.68
CA PHE A 35 23.87 -13.45 -35.64
C PHE A 35 23.08 -12.99 -34.42
N ALA A 36 22.28 -13.88 -33.86
CA ALA A 36 21.52 -13.64 -32.64
C ALA A 36 21.64 -14.82 -31.68
N THR A 37 21.70 -14.50 -30.38
CA THR A 37 21.58 -15.48 -29.29
C THR A 37 20.21 -15.31 -28.64
N LEU A 38 19.51 -16.42 -28.47
CA LEU A 38 18.20 -16.47 -27.83
C LEU A 38 18.36 -17.10 -26.45
N THR A 39 17.87 -16.42 -25.42
CA THR A 39 17.99 -16.91 -24.03
C THR A 39 16.64 -17.23 -23.42
N GLY A 40 16.49 -18.51 -23.06
CA GLY A 40 15.42 -18.99 -22.20
C GLY A 40 15.74 -18.69 -20.74
N ARG A 41 15.65 -19.68 -19.86
CA ARG A 41 16.08 -19.53 -18.47
C ARG A 41 17.56 -19.15 -18.44
N GLY A 42 17.87 -18.06 -17.75
CA GLY A 42 19.21 -17.88 -17.23
C GLY A 42 19.32 -16.77 -16.19
N TRP A 43 20.25 -16.92 -15.25
CA TRP A 43 20.41 -15.98 -14.15
C TRP A 43 21.87 -15.83 -13.73
N GLY A 44 22.30 -14.58 -13.50
CA GLY A 44 23.64 -14.28 -13.02
C GLY A 44 24.72 -14.29 -14.10
N TYR A 45 25.96 -14.05 -13.68
CA TYR A 45 27.08 -13.78 -14.59
C TYR A 45 27.56 -15.02 -15.34
N THR A 46 27.51 -16.18 -14.69
CA THR A 46 28.02 -17.47 -15.20
C THR A 46 27.13 -18.15 -16.23
N ASP A 47 25.88 -17.68 -16.38
CA ASP A 47 24.89 -18.26 -17.27
C ASP A 47 24.70 -17.37 -18.51
N VAL A 48 23.99 -16.25 -18.34
CA VAL A 48 23.71 -15.30 -19.43
C VAL A 48 24.57 -14.03 -19.36
N GLY A 49 25.30 -13.81 -18.27
CA GLY A 49 26.00 -12.54 -18.06
C GLY A 49 27.11 -12.28 -19.06
N LEU A 50 27.83 -13.31 -19.52
CA LEU A 50 28.91 -13.18 -20.49
C LEU A 50 28.44 -12.90 -21.93
N LEU A 51 27.13 -12.98 -22.19
CA LEU A 51 26.60 -12.77 -23.54
C LEU A 51 26.76 -11.32 -24.01
N SER A 52 26.71 -10.36 -23.09
CA SER A 52 27.00 -8.94 -23.38
C SER A 52 28.41 -8.76 -23.94
N GLU A 53 29.39 -9.36 -23.28
CA GLU A 53 30.80 -9.24 -23.62
C GLU A 53 31.08 -10.00 -24.91
N PHE A 54 30.50 -11.18 -25.08
CA PHE A 54 30.54 -11.93 -26.34
C PHE A 54 29.97 -11.10 -27.51
N GLY A 55 28.78 -10.50 -27.33
CA GLY A 55 28.13 -9.67 -28.34
C GLY A 55 29.00 -8.51 -28.82
N LYS A 56 29.59 -7.78 -27.86
CA LYS A 56 30.52 -6.66 -28.13
C LYS A 56 31.79 -7.11 -28.84
N LEU A 57 32.38 -8.24 -28.43
CA LEU A 57 33.61 -8.78 -29.03
C LEU A 57 33.39 -9.31 -30.45
N TYR A 58 32.24 -9.97 -30.68
CA TYR A 58 31.87 -10.51 -31.99
C TYR A 58 31.37 -9.41 -32.95
N GLY A 59 30.73 -8.37 -32.43
CA GLY A 59 30.15 -7.28 -33.21
C GLY A 59 28.67 -7.51 -33.56
N THR A 60 27.90 -8.15 -32.68
CA THR A 60 26.44 -8.24 -32.83
C THR A 60 25.71 -7.47 -31.73
N PRO A 61 24.68 -6.67 -32.07
CA PRO A 61 23.79 -6.09 -31.07
C PRO A 61 22.77 -7.11 -30.54
N ASN A 62 22.57 -8.24 -31.23
CA ASN A 62 21.53 -9.24 -30.93
C ASN A 62 22.04 -10.31 -29.95
N TYR A 63 22.76 -9.89 -28.92
CA TYR A 63 23.52 -10.79 -28.03
C TYR A 63 22.73 -11.32 -26.84
N ASN A 64 21.52 -10.82 -26.58
CA ASN A 64 20.67 -11.34 -25.51
C ASN A 64 19.19 -11.10 -25.85
N LEU A 65 18.70 -11.76 -26.91
CA LEU A 65 17.26 -11.80 -27.20
C LEU A 65 16.60 -12.74 -26.18
N GLY A 66 16.35 -12.19 -24.99
CA GLY A 66 15.82 -12.94 -23.85
C GLY A 66 14.31 -12.95 -23.75
N HIS A 67 13.81 -13.72 -22.79
CA HIS A 67 12.38 -13.90 -22.54
C HIS A 67 11.78 -12.91 -21.50
N SER A 68 12.55 -11.90 -21.05
CA SER A 68 12.16 -11.01 -19.95
C SER A 68 10.82 -10.28 -20.22
N SER A 69 10.65 -9.81 -21.45
CA SER A 69 9.45 -9.10 -21.92
C SER A 69 8.20 -9.97 -21.91
N MET A 70 8.35 -11.28 -22.08
CA MET A 70 7.28 -12.27 -21.94
C MET A 70 7.08 -12.73 -20.49
N CYS A 71 8.04 -12.44 -19.62
CA CYS A 71 8.04 -12.81 -18.21
C CYS A 71 7.37 -11.73 -17.36
N SER A 72 8.07 -10.64 -17.04
CA SER A 72 7.66 -9.72 -15.97
C SER A 72 8.16 -8.29 -16.12
N ASP A 73 8.67 -7.89 -17.29
CA ASP A 73 9.24 -6.54 -17.47
C ASP A 73 8.23 -5.43 -17.17
N ALA A 74 6.93 -5.64 -17.46
CA ALA A 74 5.89 -4.69 -17.07
C ALA A 74 5.85 -4.47 -15.54
N SER A 75 5.98 -5.55 -14.75
CA SER A 75 5.98 -5.51 -13.29
C SER A 75 7.21 -4.78 -12.73
N GLU A 76 8.38 -4.94 -13.35
CA GLU A 76 9.61 -4.21 -12.98
C GLU A 76 9.58 -2.75 -13.44
N THR A 77 9.05 -2.48 -14.63
CA THR A 77 8.88 -1.13 -15.19
C THR A 77 8.01 -0.26 -14.29
N VAL A 78 6.91 -0.81 -13.75
CA VAL A 78 6.08 -0.11 -12.76
C VAL A 78 6.89 0.34 -11.55
N LYS A 79 7.73 -0.55 -11.02
CA LYS A 79 8.55 -0.26 -9.83
C LYS A 79 9.67 0.73 -10.15
N HIS A 80 10.15 0.72 -11.39
CA HIS A 80 11.09 1.73 -11.88
C HIS A 80 10.43 3.12 -11.95
N PHE A 81 9.24 3.24 -12.54
CA PHE A 81 8.54 4.53 -12.61
C PHE A 81 8.06 5.05 -11.26
N MET A 82 7.57 4.17 -10.39
CA MET A 82 6.97 4.57 -9.11
C MET A 82 7.99 4.73 -7.98
N GLY A 83 9.13 4.05 -8.06
CA GLY A 83 10.10 4.00 -6.96
C GLY A 83 11.56 4.00 -7.39
N GLY A 84 11.88 4.14 -8.68
CA GLY A 84 13.24 4.19 -9.21
C GLY A 84 13.94 2.84 -9.34
N HIS A 85 13.29 1.72 -8.99
CA HIS A 85 13.94 0.40 -8.93
C HIS A 85 13.39 -0.55 -10.00
N HIS A 86 14.26 -0.92 -10.96
CA HIS A 86 13.97 -1.94 -11.95
C HIS A 86 14.30 -3.33 -11.40
N ALA A 87 13.47 -3.79 -10.46
CA ALA A 87 13.64 -5.06 -9.80
C ALA A 87 12.31 -5.55 -9.22
N TYR A 88 12.29 -6.79 -8.78
CA TYR A 88 11.16 -7.37 -8.06
C TYR A 88 11.00 -6.81 -6.64
N SER A 89 9.83 -6.98 -6.03
CA SER A 89 9.56 -6.52 -4.66
C SER A 89 9.74 -7.64 -3.64
N ALA A 90 10.25 -7.28 -2.47
CA ALA A 90 10.31 -8.13 -1.30
C ALA A 90 9.26 -7.65 -0.28
N TYR A 91 8.42 -8.57 0.18
CA TYR A 91 7.29 -8.28 1.05
C TYR A 91 7.43 -8.99 2.40
N ASP A 92 7.00 -8.34 3.47
CA ASP A 92 7.05 -8.89 4.83
C ASP A 92 5.73 -9.52 5.26
N TYR A 93 5.35 -10.58 4.54
CA TYR A 93 4.05 -11.24 4.71
C TYR A 93 3.78 -11.70 6.14
N SER A 94 4.79 -12.21 6.85
CA SER A 94 4.66 -12.70 8.23
C SER A 94 4.17 -11.62 9.21
N ASN A 95 4.47 -10.35 8.96
CA ASN A 95 4.04 -9.22 9.81
C ASN A 95 2.83 -8.47 9.24
N CYS A 96 2.30 -8.89 8.09
CA CYS A 96 1.19 -8.25 7.40
C CYS A 96 -0.16 -8.61 8.08
N ASN A 97 -1.07 -7.65 8.21
CA ASN A 97 -2.43 -7.86 8.72
C ASN A 97 -3.49 -7.88 7.61
N TYR A 98 -3.19 -7.32 6.43
CA TYR A 98 -4.05 -7.39 5.26
C TYR A 98 -3.26 -7.60 3.97
N LEU A 99 -3.45 -8.73 3.30
CA LEU A 99 -2.87 -9.03 2.00
C LEU A 99 -3.92 -8.89 0.90
N LEU A 100 -3.68 -7.96 -0.02
CA LEU A 100 -4.47 -7.74 -1.22
C LEU A 100 -3.68 -8.24 -2.43
N VAL A 101 -4.20 -9.24 -3.15
CA VAL A 101 -3.48 -9.94 -4.22
C VAL A 101 -4.17 -9.70 -5.56
N PHE A 102 -3.47 -9.15 -6.54
CA PHE A 102 -3.96 -8.93 -7.91
C PHE A 102 -3.27 -9.87 -8.90
N GLY A 103 -4.00 -10.86 -9.39
CA GLY A 103 -3.57 -11.74 -10.49
C GLY A 103 -2.26 -12.51 -10.21
N ALA A 104 -1.93 -12.75 -8.94
CA ALA A 104 -0.76 -13.51 -8.52
C ALA A 104 -1.21 -14.80 -7.81
N GLY A 105 -0.78 -15.95 -8.33
CA GLY A 105 -1.03 -17.26 -7.72
C GLY A 105 -0.14 -17.49 -6.49
N PHE A 106 -0.43 -16.78 -5.38
CA PHE A 106 0.36 -16.77 -4.14
C PHE A 106 0.68 -18.17 -3.60
N LEU A 107 -0.29 -19.09 -3.70
CA LEU A 107 -0.21 -20.48 -3.22
C LEU A 107 0.04 -21.51 -4.30
N GLU A 108 0.51 -21.12 -5.49
CA GLU A 108 0.72 -22.07 -6.59
C GLU A 108 1.92 -21.75 -7.48
N THR A 109 2.08 -20.51 -7.92
CA THR A 109 3.06 -20.13 -8.95
C THR A 109 3.90 -18.91 -8.57
N PHE A 110 3.47 -18.14 -7.59
CA PHE A 110 4.14 -16.91 -7.20
C PHE A 110 5.40 -17.17 -6.36
N ARG A 111 6.39 -16.29 -6.51
CA ARG A 111 7.76 -16.49 -6.05
C ARG A 111 8.07 -15.73 -4.75
N PRO A 112 8.97 -16.26 -3.91
CA PRO A 112 9.44 -17.64 -3.90
C PRO A 112 8.36 -18.57 -3.34
N TYR A 113 7.95 -19.59 -4.09
CA TYR A 113 6.81 -20.45 -3.74
C TYR A 113 6.91 -21.07 -2.34
N ASN A 114 8.04 -21.72 -2.04
CA ASN A 114 8.27 -22.33 -0.73
C ASN A 114 8.21 -21.29 0.41
N GLY A 115 8.76 -20.10 0.19
CA GLY A 115 8.69 -19.00 1.16
C GLY A 115 7.27 -18.47 1.35
N ASN A 116 6.50 -18.37 0.27
CA ASN A 116 5.10 -17.93 0.32
C ASN A 116 4.23 -18.93 1.09
N MET A 117 4.42 -20.25 0.88
CA MET A 117 3.72 -21.30 1.62
C MET A 117 3.99 -21.24 3.14
N GLN A 118 5.25 -21.03 3.53
CA GLN A 118 5.61 -20.86 4.95
C GLN A 118 5.00 -19.57 5.55
N ASN A 119 5.06 -18.47 4.80
CA ASN A 119 4.45 -17.20 5.21
C ASN A 119 2.93 -17.33 5.34
N TRP A 120 2.27 -18.07 4.46
CA TRP A 120 0.84 -18.33 4.55
C TRP A 120 0.48 -18.99 5.88
N GLY A 121 1.19 -20.03 6.28
CA GLY A 121 1.00 -20.67 7.59
C GLY A 121 1.09 -19.69 8.76
N LYS A 122 2.10 -18.81 8.77
CA LYS A 122 2.27 -17.75 9.79
C LYS A 122 1.16 -16.71 9.75
N MET A 123 0.82 -16.20 8.56
CA MET A 123 -0.24 -15.22 8.34
C MET A 123 -1.59 -15.72 8.85
N ARG A 124 -1.91 -17.00 8.63
CA ARG A 124 -3.20 -17.59 8.97
C ARG A 124 -3.28 -18.09 10.43
N SER A 125 -2.16 -18.16 11.15
CA SER A 125 -2.10 -18.65 12.55
C SER A 125 -1.78 -17.57 13.59
N LYS A 126 -1.21 -16.42 13.20
CA LYS A 126 -0.88 -15.34 14.13
C LYS A 126 -2.11 -14.56 14.63
N SER A 127 -1.92 -13.73 15.66
CA SER A 127 -2.91 -12.76 16.14
C SER A 127 -2.38 -11.32 15.98
N PRO A 128 -3.10 -10.42 15.28
CA PRO A 128 -4.32 -10.69 14.52
C PRO A 128 -4.04 -11.51 13.26
N LYS A 129 -4.98 -12.39 12.92
CA LYS A 129 -4.93 -13.22 11.69
C LYS A 129 -4.92 -12.31 10.47
N THR A 130 -4.01 -12.56 9.52
CA THR A 130 -3.94 -11.78 8.28
C THR A 130 -5.19 -12.03 7.44
N LYS A 131 -5.90 -10.96 7.13
CA LYS A 131 -7.01 -10.98 6.17
C LYS A 131 -6.46 -10.99 4.75
N VAL A 132 -7.04 -11.80 3.87
CA VAL A 132 -6.58 -11.97 2.49
C VAL A 132 -7.74 -11.70 1.54
N THR A 133 -7.56 -10.73 0.65
CA THR A 133 -8.46 -10.47 -0.49
C THR A 133 -7.71 -10.77 -1.78
N VAL A 134 -8.28 -11.59 -2.64
CA VAL A 134 -7.75 -11.93 -3.96
C VAL A 134 -8.62 -11.27 -5.02
N VAL A 135 -7.97 -10.68 -6.01
CA VAL A 135 -8.57 -10.12 -7.23
C VAL A 135 -8.01 -10.92 -8.39
N ASP A 136 -8.87 -11.64 -9.08
CA ASP A 136 -8.47 -12.53 -10.19
C ASP A 136 -9.61 -12.68 -11.19
N VAL A 137 -9.34 -13.28 -12.36
CA VAL A 137 -10.35 -13.51 -13.41
C VAL A 137 -11.08 -14.85 -13.24
N HIS A 138 -10.56 -15.73 -12.38
CA HIS A 138 -11.09 -17.06 -12.12
C HIS A 138 -10.83 -17.52 -10.68
N LEU A 139 -11.58 -18.52 -10.23
CA LEU A 139 -11.32 -19.18 -8.95
C LEU A 139 -10.04 -20.03 -9.08
N ASN A 140 -9.01 -19.69 -8.31
CA ASN A 140 -7.76 -20.42 -8.23
C ASN A 140 -7.46 -20.87 -6.79
N THR A 141 -6.31 -21.53 -6.58
CA THR A 141 -5.89 -22.07 -5.28
C THR A 141 -5.83 -20.98 -4.21
N THR A 142 -5.31 -19.81 -4.57
CA THR A 142 -5.17 -18.68 -3.63
C THR A 142 -6.53 -18.08 -3.28
N GLY A 143 -7.37 -17.85 -4.29
CA GLY A 143 -8.73 -17.33 -4.12
C GLY A 143 -9.62 -18.24 -3.29
N SER A 144 -9.49 -19.57 -3.45
CA SER A 144 -10.24 -20.56 -2.66
C SER A 144 -9.90 -20.56 -1.18
N ALA A 145 -8.68 -20.12 -0.82
CA ALA A 145 -8.20 -20.05 0.56
C ALA A 145 -8.28 -18.65 1.18
N ALA A 146 -8.67 -17.63 0.40
CA ALA A 146 -8.77 -16.25 0.80
C ALA A 146 -10.04 -15.96 1.62
N ASP A 147 -10.07 -14.84 2.32
CA ASP A 147 -11.28 -14.38 3.03
C ASP A 147 -12.27 -13.69 2.08
N ARG A 148 -11.77 -13.18 0.95
CA ARG A 148 -12.58 -12.62 -0.15
C ARG A 148 -11.92 -12.89 -1.49
N LEU A 149 -12.72 -13.28 -2.48
CA LEU A 149 -12.33 -13.33 -3.89
C LEU A 149 -13.20 -12.35 -4.67
N LEU A 150 -12.57 -11.48 -5.45
CA LEU A 150 -13.22 -10.55 -6.38
C LEU A 150 -12.89 -10.99 -7.80
N LEU A 151 -13.92 -11.33 -8.58
CA LEU A 151 -13.76 -11.74 -9.96
C LEU A 151 -13.79 -10.51 -10.87
N VAL A 152 -12.59 -10.05 -11.27
CA VAL A 152 -12.43 -8.88 -12.14
C VAL A 152 -12.51 -9.27 -13.61
N LYS A 153 -13.06 -8.40 -14.46
CA LYS A 153 -12.93 -8.56 -15.92
C LYS A 153 -11.44 -8.48 -16.32
N PRO A 154 -10.95 -9.33 -17.25
CA PRO A 154 -9.55 -9.35 -17.65
C PRO A 154 -9.01 -7.96 -18.05
N GLY A 155 -7.86 -7.59 -17.48
CA GLY A 155 -7.17 -6.31 -17.75
C GLY A 155 -7.81 -5.07 -17.12
N ARG A 156 -8.80 -5.24 -16.22
CA ARG A 156 -9.53 -4.15 -15.54
C ARG A 156 -9.15 -3.96 -14.08
N ASP A 157 -8.07 -4.59 -13.62
CA ASP A 157 -7.50 -4.45 -12.27
C ASP A 157 -7.21 -3.00 -11.87
N GLY A 158 -6.71 -2.20 -12.83
CA GLY A 158 -6.42 -0.78 -12.62
C GLY A 158 -7.67 0.03 -12.26
N ALA A 159 -8.84 -0.31 -12.83
CA ALA A 159 -10.09 0.40 -12.51
C ALA A 159 -10.49 0.17 -11.03
N LEU A 160 -10.36 -1.07 -10.55
CA LEU A 160 -10.57 -1.38 -9.14
C LEU A 160 -9.59 -0.61 -8.25
N ALA A 161 -8.30 -0.64 -8.56
CA ALA A 161 -7.27 0.03 -7.77
C ALA A 161 -7.46 1.56 -7.73
N LEU A 162 -7.82 2.18 -8.86
CA LEU A 162 -8.11 3.63 -8.93
C LEU A 162 -9.31 4.01 -8.07
N ALA A 163 -10.39 3.22 -8.11
CA ALA A 163 -11.55 3.49 -7.27
C ALA A 163 -11.29 3.25 -5.78
N MET A 164 -10.44 2.29 -5.44
CA MET A 164 -9.97 2.14 -4.06
C MET A 164 -9.18 3.37 -3.61
N ALA A 165 -8.25 3.86 -4.44
CA ALA A 165 -7.48 5.07 -4.15
C ALA A 165 -8.39 6.31 -4.00
N HIS A 166 -9.41 6.44 -4.84
CA HIS A 166 -10.44 7.49 -4.73
C HIS A 166 -11.14 7.45 -3.36
N VAL A 167 -11.63 6.27 -2.94
CA VAL A 167 -12.27 6.11 -1.63
C VAL A 167 -11.31 6.47 -0.48
N ILE A 168 -10.06 6.00 -0.56
CA ILE A 168 -9.04 6.30 0.46
C ILE A 168 -8.81 7.81 0.62
N LEU A 169 -8.74 8.55 -0.48
CA LEU A 169 -8.55 10.00 -0.45
C LEU A 169 -9.80 10.75 0.01
N THR A 170 -10.96 10.45 -0.57
CA THR A 170 -12.22 11.11 -0.19
C THR A 170 -12.60 10.91 1.27
N GLU A 171 -12.27 9.75 1.85
CA GLU A 171 -12.53 9.44 3.26
C GLU A 171 -11.41 9.87 4.22
N GLY A 172 -10.28 10.38 3.74
CA GLY A 172 -9.20 10.83 4.61
C GLY A 172 -8.35 9.70 5.20
N LEU A 173 -8.33 8.53 4.57
CA LEU A 173 -7.73 7.30 5.10
C LEU A 173 -6.26 7.09 4.69
N TRP A 174 -5.67 8.02 3.93
CA TRP A 174 -4.27 7.91 3.51
C TRP A 174 -3.30 8.12 4.69
N ASP A 175 -2.08 7.62 4.53
CA ASP A 175 -1.04 7.75 5.53
C ASP A 175 -0.35 9.12 5.44
N LYS A 176 -0.72 10.02 6.35
CA LYS A 176 -0.19 11.38 6.42
C LYS A 176 1.29 11.46 6.80
N ALA A 177 1.85 10.39 7.39
CA ALA A 177 3.26 10.34 7.75
C ALA A 177 4.12 10.06 6.50
N PHE A 178 3.64 9.21 5.61
CA PHE A 178 4.30 8.85 4.36
C PHE A 178 3.98 9.83 3.22
N VAL A 179 2.70 10.08 2.96
CA VAL A 179 2.23 10.88 1.81
C VAL A 179 2.40 12.37 2.08
N GLY A 180 1.95 12.83 3.24
CA GLY A 180 1.76 14.26 3.51
C GLY A 180 0.31 14.59 3.84
N ASP A 181 0.01 15.86 4.01
CA ASP A 181 -1.34 16.34 4.31
C ASP A 181 -1.55 17.76 3.77
N PHE A 182 -2.82 18.18 3.73
CA PHE A 182 -3.17 19.58 3.51
C PHE A 182 -2.58 20.45 4.63
N VAL A 183 -2.03 21.61 4.25
CA VAL A 183 -1.33 22.50 5.20
C VAL A 183 -2.22 22.97 6.36
N ASP A 184 -3.52 22.91 6.17
CA ASP A 184 -4.56 23.36 7.11
C ASP A 184 -5.35 22.19 7.74
N GLY A 185 -5.00 20.95 7.40
CA GLY A 185 -5.61 19.72 7.90
C GLY A 185 -7.01 19.40 7.36
N ILE A 186 -7.55 20.20 6.43
CA ILE A 186 -8.90 20.00 5.88
C ILE A 186 -8.81 19.11 4.63
N ASN A 187 -9.49 17.97 4.67
CA ASN A 187 -9.57 17.07 3.51
C ASN A 187 -10.43 17.70 2.39
N ARG A 188 -9.79 18.04 1.28
CA ARG A 188 -10.41 18.64 0.08
C ARG A 188 -10.68 17.66 -1.06
N PHE A 189 -10.31 16.39 -0.90
CA PHE A 189 -10.64 15.38 -1.92
C PHE A 189 -12.16 15.15 -1.94
N LYS A 190 -12.84 15.80 -2.89
CA LYS A 190 -14.28 15.70 -3.11
C LYS A 190 -14.54 15.25 -4.54
N THR A 191 -15.32 14.19 -4.71
CA THR A 191 -15.63 13.59 -6.02
C THR A 191 -15.98 14.67 -7.06
N GLY A 192 -15.31 14.62 -8.21
CA GLY A 192 -15.46 15.56 -9.32
C GLY A 192 -14.81 16.94 -9.12
N ALA A 193 -14.38 17.30 -7.91
CA ALA A 193 -13.81 18.61 -7.63
C ALA A 193 -12.30 18.67 -7.93
N VAL A 194 -11.89 19.74 -8.62
CA VAL A 194 -10.49 20.09 -8.83
C VAL A 194 -9.97 20.83 -7.60
N ILE A 195 -8.72 20.58 -7.25
CA ILE A 195 -8.04 21.19 -6.11
C ILE A 195 -6.91 22.07 -6.63
N ASN A 196 -6.90 23.34 -6.20
CA ASN A 196 -5.81 24.26 -6.54
C ASN A 196 -4.50 23.82 -5.86
N ALA A 197 -3.38 23.94 -6.56
CA ALA A 197 -2.08 23.57 -6.01
C ALA A 197 -1.60 24.53 -4.91
N GLU A 198 -2.08 25.78 -4.93
CA GLU A 198 -1.71 26.84 -4.02
C GLU A 198 -2.88 27.30 -3.15
N VAL A 199 -2.57 27.78 -1.95
CA VAL A 199 -3.53 28.35 -1.01
C VAL A 199 -4.17 29.61 -1.59
N THR A 200 -5.50 29.61 -1.63
CA THR A 200 -6.32 30.75 -2.04
C THR A 200 -6.91 31.51 -0.84
N GLN A 201 -7.53 32.67 -1.09
CA GLN A 201 -8.26 33.41 -0.04
C GLN A 201 -9.42 32.58 0.52
N GLU A 202 -10.12 31.83 -0.33
CA GLU A 202 -11.21 30.94 0.08
C GLU A 202 -10.73 29.86 1.05
N ASP A 203 -9.52 29.34 0.85
CA ASP A 203 -8.91 28.34 1.75
C ASP A 203 -8.64 28.92 3.15
N VAL A 204 -8.15 30.16 3.22
CA VAL A 204 -7.91 30.85 4.49
C VAL A 204 -9.21 31.06 5.25
N ASP A 205 -10.28 31.41 4.55
CA ASP A 205 -11.58 31.65 5.16
C ASP A 205 -12.25 30.34 5.60
N ALA A 206 -12.13 29.27 4.82
CA ALA A 206 -12.56 27.92 5.21
C ALA A 206 -11.82 27.41 6.46
N TRP A 207 -10.52 27.68 6.58
CA TRP A 207 -9.75 27.35 7.78
C TRP A 207 -10.26 28.10 9.01
N LYS A 208 -10.51 29.42 8.90
CA LYS A 208 -11.08 30.22 10.01
C LYS A 208 -12.44 29.70 10.45
N GLN A 209 -13.32 29.38 9.51
CA GLN A 209 -14.64 28.80 9.82
C GLN A 209 -14.51 27.45 10.53
N THR A 210 -13.61 26.59 10.08
CA THR A 210 -13.36 25.29 10.70
C THR A 210 -12.83 25.44 12.13
N LYS A 211 -11.92 26.40 12.37
CA LYS A 211 -11.41 26.70 13.72
C LYS A 211 -12.48 27.28 14.63
N ALA A 212 -13.32 28.19 14.13
CA ALA A 212 -14.45 28.72 14.86
C ALA A 212 -15.46 27.61 15.23
N GLY A 213 -15.79 26.72 14.29
CA GLY A 213 -16.67 25.57 14.54
C GLY A 213 -16.10 24.56 15.54
N ALA A 214 -14.79 24.30 15.49
CA ALA A 214 -14.11 23.44 16.46
C ALA A 214 -14.09 24.06 17.87
N ALA A 215 -13.86 25.37 17.98
CA ALA A 215 -13.95 26.12 19.22
C ALA A 215 -15.37 26.05 19.81
N ALA A 216 -16.39 26.32 18.99
CA ALA A 216 -17.79 26.23 19.41
C ALA A 216 -18.20 24.82 19.85
N LYS A 217 -17.75 23.75 19.16
CA LYS A 217 -17.99 22.37 19.60
C LYS A 217 -17.29 22.04 20.93
N LYS A 218 -16.06 22.54 21.12
CA LYS A 218 -15.31 22.35 22.37
C LYS A 218 -16.01 23.07 23.53
N GLU A 219 -16.51 24.28 23.29
CA GLU A 219 -17.27 25.07 24.26
C GLU A 219 -18.60 24.40 24.61
N ALA A 220 -19.38 23.95 23.62
CA ALA A 220 -20.62 23.20 23.85
C ALA A 220 -20.40 21.88 24.60
N ALA A 221 -19.31 21.16 24.31
CA ALA A 221 -18.94 19.95 25.04
C ALA A 221 -18.52 20.25 26.48
N ALA A 222 -17.77 21.33 26.70
CA ALA A 222 -17.40 21.79 28.04
C ALA A 222 -18.62 22.23 28.85
N GLN A 223 -19.57 22.92 28.23
CA GLN A 223 -20.81 23.36 28.84
C GLN A 223 -21.70 22.18 29.26
N LYS A 224 -21.88 21.18 28.38
CA LYS A 224 -22.57 19.92 28.73
C LYS A 224 -21.88 19.15 29.85
N ALA A 225 -20.54 19.13 29.87
CA ALA A 225 -19.79 18.49 30.95
C ALA A 225 -19.96 19.24 32.29
N ALA A 226 -19.94 20.57 32.27
CA ALA A 226 -20.16 21.40 33.45
C ALA A 226 -21.59 21.27 34.01
N GLU A 227 -22.61 21.20 33.15
CA GLU A 227 -24.00 20.95 33.54
C GLU A 227 -24.18 19.57 34.18
N ALA A 228 -23.56 18.53 33.60
CA ALA A 228 -23.60 17.18 34.16
C ALA A 228 -22.90 17.12 35.53
N HIS A 229 -21.76 17.81 35.67
CA HIS A 229 -21.03 17.92 36.92
C HIS A 229 -21.85 18.64 38.00
N ALA A 230 -22.50 19.77 37.66
CA ALA A 230 -23.35 20.52 38.58
C ALA A 230 -24.58 19.71 39.04
N LYS A 231 -25.19 18.93 38.15
CA LYS A 231 -26.31 18.03 38.50
C LYS A 231 -25.88 16.93 39.47
N ALA A 232 -24.72 16.33 39.25
CA ALA A 232 -24.19 15.29 40.14
C ALA A 232 -23.90 15.85 41.55
N LEU A 233 -23.35 17.07 41.65
CA LEU A 233 -23.16 17.74 42.94
C LEU A 233 -24.49 18.01 43.65
N ALA A 234 -25.47 18.55 42.93
CA ALA A 234 -26.79 18.85 43.47
C ALA A 234 -27.53 17.59 43.96
N GLU A 235 -27.38 16.46 43.27
CA GLU A 235 -27.91 15.16 43.69
C GLU A 235 -27.26 14.66 44.98
N ILE A 236 -25.93 14.79 45.09
CA ILE A 236 -25.18 14.46 46.30
C ILE A 236 -25.63 15.35 47.47
N ASP A 237 -25.78 16.66 47.26
CA ASP A 237 -26.20 17.60 48.31
C ASP A 237 -27.64 17.33 48.77
N LYS A 238 -28.53 16.97 47.83
CA LYS A 238 -29.90 16.56 48.15
C LYS A 238 -29.93 15.26 48.94
N LEU A 239 -29.10 14.28 48.59
CA LEU A 239 -28.96 13.02 49.33
C LEU A 239 -28.39 13.25 50.73
N LYS A 240 -27.40 14.14 50.89
CA LYS A 240 -26.87 14.55 52.20
C LYS A 240 -27.93 15.18 53.09
N ALA A 241 -28.77 16.05 52.54
CA ALA A 241 -29.89 16.66 53.27
C ALA A 241 -30.93 15.60 53.69
N ALA A 242 -31.32 14.70 52.78
CA ALA A 242 -32.29 13.64 53.07
C ALA A 242 -31.80 12.63 54.14
N VAL A 243 -30.50 12.31 54.16
CA VAL A 243 -29.89 11.46 55.20
C VAL A 243 -29.95 12.11 56.60
N LYS A 244 -29.89 13.45 56.67
CA LYS A 244 -29.91 14.19 57.94
C LYS A 244 -31.27 14.11 58.64
N ASP A 245 -32.36 14.03 57.88
CA ASP A 245 -33.73 14.05 58.39
C ASP A 245 -34.36 12.66 58.58
N ALA A 246 -33.74 11.60 58.02
CA ALA A 246 -34.23 10.22 58.08
C ALA A 246 -33.83 9.46 59.36
N LYS A 247 -34.63 8.45 59.76
CA LYS A 247 -34.38 7.57 60.93
C LYS A 247 -34.62 6.10 60.57
N GLY A 248 -33.95 5.18 61.29
CA GLY A 248 -34.15 3.73 61.12
C GLY A 248 -33.69 3.21 59.75
N ASP A 249 -34.43 2.24 59.19
CA ASP A 249 -34.08 1.55 57.94
C ASP A 249 -34.06 2.49 56.70
N GLU A 250 -34.83 3.57 56.73
CA GLU A 250 -34.85 4.60 55.67
C GLU A 250 -33.52 5.36 55.59
N LYS A 251 -32.89 5.62 56.74
CA LYS A 251 -31.58 6.28 56.81
C LYS A 251 -30.48 5.40 56.21
N ALA A 252 -30.48 4.11 56.54
CA ALA A 252 -29.50 3.15 56.01
C ALA A 252 -29.58 3.00 54.47
N ALA A 253 -30.80 3.05 53.91
CA ALA A 253 -31.00 3.01 52.46
C ALA A 253 -30.50 4.28 51.75
N LEU A 254 -30.70 5.46 52.36
CA LEU A 254 -30.24 6.74 51.81
C LEU A 254 -28.71 6.92 51.94
N GLU A 255 -28.10 6.44 53.02
CA GLU A 255 -26.64 6.44 53.20
C GLU A 255 -25.94 5.57 52.15
N LYS A 256 -26.52 4.41 51.82
CA LYS A 256 -26.01 3.56 50.72
C LYS A 256 -26.07 4.27 49.36
N LYS A 257 -27.20 4.93 49.05
CA LYS A 257 -27.35 5.70 47.80
C LYS A 257 -26.38 6.89 47.74
N LEU A 258 -26.18 7.59 48.85
CA LEU A 258 -25.21 8.69 48.96
C LEU A 258 -23.78 8.18 48.73
N ALA A 259 -23.40 7.06 49.34
CA ALA A 259 -22.08 6.46 49.15
C ALA A 259 -21.85 6.02 47.69
N GLU A 260 -22.85 5.45 47.03
CA GLU A 260 -22.78 5.08 45.61
C GLU A 260 -22.68 6.31 44.69
N ALA A 261 -23.42 7.38 44.99
CA ALA A 261 -23.38 8.64 44.22
C ALA A 261 -22.02 9.37 44.39
N GLN A 262 -21.52 9.47 45.63
CA GLN A 262 -20.22 10.08 45.93
C GLN A 262 -19.09 9.28 45.28
N LYS A 263 -19.12 7.94 45.37
CA LYS A 263 -18.12 7.08 44.72
C LYS A 263 -18.09 7.29 43.20
N LYS A 264 -19.25 7.34 42.54
CA LYS A 264 -19.33 7.60 41.09
C LYS A 264 -18.81 8.99 40.72
N PHE A 265 -19.06 9.99 41.56
CA PHE A 265 -18.57 11.35 41.37
C PHE A 265 -17.05 11.42 41.49
N ASP A 266 -16.48 10.83 42.55
CA ASP A 266 -15.03 10.81 42.81
C ASP A 266 -14.28 10.02 41.72
N GLU A 267 -14.82 8.88 41.27
CA GLU A 267 -14.29 8.11 40.14
C GLU A 267 -14.32 8.93 38.83
N GLY A 268 -15.39 9.72 38.62
CA GLY A 268 -15.53 10.65 37.50
C GLY A 268 -14.49 11.77 37.53
N GLU A 269 -14.26 12.39 38.69
CA GLU A 269 -13.26 13.43 38.90
C GLU A 269 -11.83 12.91 38.68
N ALA A 270 -11.53 11.73 39.23
CA ALA A 270 -10.23 11.09 39.07
C ALA A 270 -9.95 10.79 37.58
N LYS A 271 -10.97 10.30 36.85
CA LYS A 271 -10.88 10.05 35.42
C LYS A 271 -10.71 11.33 34.61
N ALA A 272 -11.41 12.41 34.98
CA ALA A 272 -11.27 13.71 34.32
C ALA A 272 -9.87 14.31 34.51
N LYS A 273 -9.31 14.23 35.73
CA LYS A 273 -7.93 14.64 36.02
C LYS A 273 -6.91 13.83 35.22
N LEU A 274 -7.10 12.51 35.13
CA LEU A 274 -6.23 11.65 34.33
C LEU A 274 -6.27 12.02 32.84
N ILE A 275 -7.46 12.23 32.28
CA ILE A 275 -7.63 12.65 30.88
C ILE A 275 -6.99 14.03 30.64
N ALA A 276 -7.13 14.97 31.58
CA ALA A 276 -6.51 16.29 31.48
C ALA A 276 -4.98 16.20 31.48
N ALA A 277 -4.40 15.38 32.36
CA ALA A 277 -2.96 15.13 32.40
C ALA A 277 -2.44 14.46 31.12
N GLN A 278 -3.14 13.44 30.62
CA GLN A 278 -2.80 12.77 29.35
C GLN A 278 -2.87 13.72 28.16
N ARG A 279 -3.88 14.60 28.11
CA ARG A 279 -3.99 15.63 27.08
C ARG A 279 -2.88 16.67 27.17
N ALA A 280 -2.54 17.13 28.38
CA ALA A 280 -1.46 18.09 28.57
C ALA A 280 -0.12 17.52 28.08
N GLU A 281 0.16 16.24 28.34
CA GLU A 281 1.37 15.57 27.85
C GLU A 281 1.36 15.42 26.32
N LEU A 282 0.21 15.05 25.72
CA LEU A 282 0.06 14.94 24.26
C LEU A 282 0.16 16.27 23.51
N GLU A 283 -0.18 17.38 24.17
CA GLU A 283 -0.16 18.72 23.57
C GLU A 283 1.17 19.46 23.80
N LYS A 284 2.06 18.97 24.68
CA LYS A 284 3.30 19.68 25.04
C LYS A 284 4.24 19.91 23.85
N ASP A 285 4.24 18.99 22.89
CA ASP A 285 5.13 19.02 21.71
C ASP A 285 4.39 19.48 20.43
N LYS A 286 3.10 19.83 20.52
CA LYS A 286 2.35 20.34 19.38
C LYS A 286 2.73 21.79 19.13
N LYS A 287 3.38 22.03 17.98
CA LYS A 287 3.53 23.40 17.46
C LYS A 287 2.15 24.02 17.24
N PRO A 288 1.95 25.30 17.57
CA PRO A 288 0.73 26.01 17.23
C PRO A 288 0.50 25.91 15.72
N GLU A 289 -0.70 25.49 15.31
CA GLU A 289 -1.06 25.45 13.90
C GLU A 289 -1.05 26.87 13.33
N ALA A 290 -0.10 27.14 12.44
CA ALA A 290 -0.03 28.39 11.73
C ALA A 290 -1.17 28.47 10.69
N PRO A 291 -1.77 29.65 10.47
CA PRO A 291 -2.74 29.82 9.40
C PRO A 291 -2.10 29.54 8.04
N PRO A 292 -2.85 28.99 7.07
CA PRO A 292 -2.36 28.81 5.71
C PRO A 292 -2.04 30.18 5.08
N VAL A 293 -0.95 30.23 4.30
CA VAL A 293 -0.44 31.46 3.68
C VAL A 293 -0.73 31.43 2.18
N ILE A 294 -1.38 32.48 1.68
CA ILE A 294 -1.77 32.61 0.27
C ILE A 294 -0.55 32.50 -0.66
N GLY A 295 -0.69 31.76 -1.77
CA GLY A 295 0.37 31.55 -2.75
C GLY A 295 1.46 30.56 -2.32
N LYS A 296 1.27 29.84 -1.20
CA LYS A 296 2.09 28.68 -0.82
C LYS A 296 1.42 27.37 -1.25
N PRO A 297 2.17 26.25 -1.37
CA PRO A 297 1.59 24.94 -1.66
C PRO A 297 0.48 24.58 -0.67
N LEU A 298 -0.67 24.16 -1.18
CA LEU A 298 -1.85 23.78 -0.39
C LEU A 298 -1.69 22.39 0.23
N PHE A 299 -0.94 21.50 -0.41
CA PHE A 299 -0.65 20.15 0.06
C PHE A 299 0.86 19.99 0.22
N ASN A 300 1.29 19.52 1.39
CA ASN A 300 2.70 19.31 1.69
C ASN A 300 3.03 17.82 1.57
N GLU A 301 3.48 17.40 0.39
CA GLU A 301 3.94 16.03 0.16
C GLU A 301 5.28 15.75 0.88
N LYS A 302 5.49 14.51 1.31
CA LYS A 302 6.70 14.10 2.06
C LYS A 302 7.57 13.14 1.25
N TRP A 303 7.10 11.91 1.08
CA TRP A 303 7.80 10.83 0.37
C TRP A 303 7.13 10.48 -0.97
N THR A 304 6.12 11.24 -1.35
CA THR A 304 5.39 11.12 -2.61
C THR A 304 5.54 12.41 -3.42
N VAL A 305 5.18 12.35 -4.70
CA VAL A 305 5.12 13.52 -5.58
C VAL A 305 3.93 13.39 -6.52
N GLY A 306 3.23 14.50 -6.75
CA GLY A 306 2.19 14.62 -7.76
C GLY A 306 0.81 14.14 -7.33
N LEU A 307 0.52 14.01 -6.03
CA LEU A 307 -0.80 13.53 -5.56
C LEU A 307 -1.95 14.43 -6.03
N LEU A 308 -1.81 15.76 -5.91
CA LEU A 308 -2.85 16.70 -6.35
C LEU A 308 -3.02 16.69 -7.88
N GLU A 309 -1.93 16.57 -8.63
CA GLU A 309 -1.97 16.45 -10.08
C GLU A 309 -2.71 15.19 -10.50
N TRP A 310 -2.36 14.04 -9.90
CA TRP A 310 -3.04 12.77 -10.17
C TRP A 310 -4.53 12.82 -9.82
N TRP A 311 -4.88 13.45 -8.70
CA TRP A 311 -6.27 13.69 -8.34
C TRP A 311 -7.01 14.50 -9.41
N ASN A 312 -6.45 15.65 -9.79
CA ASN A 312 -7.08 16.58 -10.72
C ASN A 312 -7.24 16.00 -12.13
N VAL A 313 -6.21 15.32 -12.63
CA VAL A 313 -6.20 14.75 -13.98
C VAL A 313 -7.14 13.55 -14.06
N GLU A 314 -7.09 12.64 -13.08
CA GLU A 314 -7.67 11.31 -13.23
C GLU A 314 -8.54 10.91 -12.02
N LEU A 315 -8.01 10.96 -10.80
CA LEU A 315 -8.61 10.23 -9.67
C LEU A 315 -9.94 10.80 -9.16
N LYS A 316 -10.20 12.09 -9.34
CA LYS A 316 -11.43 12.75 -8.85
C LYS A 316 -12.72 12.14 -9.40
N ASP A 317 -12.66 11.50 -10.57
CA ASP A 317 -13.81 10.93 -11.28
C ASP A 317 -13.84 9.39 -11.23
N ARG A 318 -12.88 8.76 -10.55
CA ARG A 318 -12.75 7.30 -10.47
C ARG A 318 -13.56 6.75 -9.31
N THR A 319 -14.88 6.90 -9.37
CA THR A 319 -15.78 6.47 -8.30
C THR A 319 -15.93 4.94 -8.23
N PRO A 320 -16.37 4.39 -7.09
CA PRO A 320 -16.75 2.98 -6.99
C PRO A 320 -17.81 2.56 -8.01
N GLU A 321 -18.75 3.43 -8.35
CA GLU A 321 -19.80 3.17 -9.35
C GLU A 321 -19.22 3.05 -10.75
N TRP A 322 -18.31 3.97 -11.13
CA TRP A 322 -17.57 3.89 -12.38
C TRP A 322 -16.76 2.59 -12.49
N ALA A 323 -16.03 2.25 -11.42
CA ALA A 323 -15.23 1.03 -11.42
C ALA A 323 -16.11 -0.22 -11.45
N ALA A 324 -17.33 -0.20 -10.89
CA ALA A 324 -18.23 -1.34 -10.96
C ALA A 324 -18.66 -1.67 -12.39
N GLU A 325 -18.94 -0.66 -13.20
CA GLU A 325 -19.26 -0.84 -14.63
C GLU A 325 -18.06 -1.42 -15.40
N VAL A 326 -16.87 -0.84 -15.20
CA VAL A 326 -15.66 -1.19 -15.94
C VAL A 326 -15.11 -2.56 -15.51
N SER A 327 -15.02 -2.82 -14.21
CA SER A 327 -14.37 -4.01 -13.64
C SER A 327 -15.32 -5.20 -13.47
N GLY A 328 -16.63 -4.95 -13.37
CA GLY A 328 -17.64 -5.97 -13.03
C GLY A 328 -17.78 -6.24 -11.52
N ILE A 329 -17.00 -5.57 -10.66
CA ILE A 329 -17.06 -5.76 -9.20
C ILE A 329 -18.05 -4.77 -8.59
N PRO A 330 -19.01 -5.19 -7.75
CA PRO A 330 -19.97 -4.28 -7.14
C PRO A 330 -19.31 -3.13 -6.36
N ALA A 331 -19.82 -1.90 -6.51
CA ALA A 331 -19.29 -0.70 -5.84
C ALA A 331 -19.17 -0.87 -4.31
N LYS A 332 -20.13 -1.58 -3.69
CA LYS A 332 -20.11 -1.91 -2.26
C LYS A 332 -18.84 -2.70 -1.86
N ASP A 333 -18.42 -3.65 -2.68
CA ASP A 333 -17.24 -4.47 -2.40
C ASP A 333 -15.97 -3.66 -2.57
N ILE A 334 -15.92 -2.77 -3.58
CA ILE A 334 -14.81 -1.84 -3.79
C ILE A 334 -14.61 -0.94 -2.56
N ILE A 335 -15.67 -0.31 -2.08
CA ILE A 335 -15.65 0.55 -0.88
C ILE A 335 -15.20 -0.26 0.34
N THR A 336 -15.74 -1.46 0.50
CA THR A 336 -15.41 -2.34 1.63
C THR A 336 -13.92 -2.68 1.63
N VAL A 337 -13.38 -3.08 0.48
CA VAL A 337 -11.97 -3.49 0.35
C VAL A 337 -11.05 -2.27 0.52
N ALA A 338 -11.40 -1.11 -0.03
CA ALA A 338 -10.66 0.14 0.15
C ALA A 338 -10.53 0.52 1.63
N ARG A 339 -11.65 0.52 2.36
CA ARG A 339 -11.67 0.83 3.80
C ARG A 339 -10.87 -0.17 4.60
N GLU A 340 -11.08 -1.47 4.35
CA GLU A 340 -10.36 -2.53 5.07
C GLU A 340 -8.85 -2.45 4.82
N PHE A 341 -8.43 -2.25 3.57
CA PHE A 341 -7.03 -2.14 3.19
C PHE A 341 -6.35 -0.93 3.85
N ALA A 342 -7.01 0.23 3.90
CA ALA A 342 -6.44 1.44 4.47
C ALA A 342 -6.41 1.46 6.00
N THR A 343 -7.38 0.82 6.65
CA THR A 343 -7.52 0.79 8.12
C THR A 343 -6.79 -0.38 8.78
N THR A 344 -6.63 -1.51 8.07
CA THR A 344 -5.98 -2.71 8.62
C THR A 344 -4.47 -2.65 8.39
N LYS A 345 -3.74 -2.00 9.30
CA LYS A 345 -2.28 -1.85 9.20
C LYS A 345 -1.54 -2.95 9.98
N PRO A 346 -0.39 -3.45 9.51
CA PRO A 346 0.22 -3.21 8.18
C PRO A 346 -0.52 -3.95 7.05
N ALA A 347 -0.53 -3.40 5.83
CA ALA A 347 -1.15 -4.03 4.66
C ALA A 347 -0.18 -4.14 3.48
N VAL A 348 -0.48 -5.01 2.53
CA VAL A 348 0.30 -5.18 1.29
C VAL A 348 -0.65 -5.36 0.11
N ALA A 349 -0.47 -4.52 -0.91
CA ALA A 349 -1.00 -4.76 -2.25
C ALA A 349 0.09 -5.40 -3.11
N LEU A 350 -0.13 -6.65 -3.49
CA LEU A 350 0.71 -7.44 -4.38
C LEU A 350 0.07 -7.51 -5.76
N PHE A 351 0.86 -7.35 -6.81
CA PHE A 351 0.43 -7.59 -8.19
C PHE A 351 1.55 -8.27 -8.98
N GLU A 352 1.18 -9.10 -9.95
CA GLU A 352 2.13 -9.67 -10.92
C GLU A 352 1.50 -9.83 -12.31
N ARG A 353 1.86 -10.88 -13.05
CA ARG A 353 1.54 -11.08 -14.47
C ARG A 353 0.04 -11.06 -14.75
N GLY A 354 -0.81 -11.57 -13.87
CA GLY A 354 -2.26 -11.55 -14.11
C GLY A 354 -2.82 -10.13 -14.27
N ALA A 355 -2.26 -9.14 -13.57
CA ALA A 355 -2.67 -7.73 -13.68
C ALA A 355 -1.79 -6.90 -14.63
N SER A 356 -0.53 -7.31 -14.85
CA SER A 356 0.48 -6.53 -15.60
C SER A 356 0.79 -7.04 -17.00
N ALA A 357 0.45 -8.27 -17.36
CA ALA A 357 0.68 -8.84 -18.69
C ALA A 357 -0.47 -8.53 -19.67
N HIS A 358 -0.86 -7.26 -19.73
CA HIS A 358 -1.88 -6.72 -20.63
C HIS A 358 -1.31 -5.50 -21.37
N THR A 359 -1.96 -5.07 -22.45
CA THR A 359 -1.54 -3.85 -23.19
C THR A 359 -1.55 -2.58 -22.32
N ASN A 360 -2.41 -2.53 -21.29
CA ASN A 360 -2.48 -1.47 -20.29
C ASN A 360 -1.86 -1.86 -18.93
N GLY A 361 -1.12 -2.98 -18.88
CA GLY A 361 -0.72 -3.61 -17.62
C GLY A 361 0.27 -2.82 -16.76
N VAL A 362 1.08 -1.94 -17.38
CA VAL A 362 1.93 -0.99 -16.64
C VAL A 362 1.07 -0.02 -15.83
N TYR A 363 0.02 0.56 -16.42
CA TYR A 363 -0.88 1.48 -15.70
C TYR A 363 -1.69 0.77 -14.62
N ASN A 364 -2.14 -0.47 -14.87
CA ASN A 364 -2.76 -1.29 -13.84
C ASN A 364 -1.82 -1.49 -12.64
N GLY A 365 -0.57 -1.87 -12.91
CA GLY A 365 0.44 -2.04 -11.89
C GLY A 365 0.75 -0.74 -11.13
N MET A 366 0.83 0.41 -11.81
CA MET A 366 1.05 1.71 -11.16
C MET A 366 -0.09 2.06 -10.20
N ALA A 367 -1.34 1.87 -10.61
CA ALA A 367 -2.50 2.10 -9.75
C ALA A 367 -2.49 1.18 -8.51
N ILE A 368 -2.18 -0.11 -8.68
CA ILE A 368 -2.09 -1.06 -7.56
C ILE A 368 -0.91 -0.73 -6.65
N HIS A 369 0.24 -0.38 -7.22
CA HIS A 369 1.44 -0.04 -6.44
C HIS A 369 1.25 1.26 -5.65
N ALA A 370 0.54 2.24 -6.22
CA ALA A 370 0.18 3.49 -5.55
C ALA A 370 -0.64 3.26 -4.26
N LEU A 371 -1.45 2.20 -4.18
CA LEU A 371 -2.16 1.85 -2.95
C LEU A 371 -1.20 1.62 -1.78
N ASN A 372 -0.06 0.95 -2.00
CA ASN A 372 0.95 0.75 -0.95
C ASN A 372 1.54 2.08 -0.46
N ALA A 373 1.76 3.03 -1.36
CA ALA A 373 2.25 4.37 -1.01
C ALA A 373 1.18 5.16 -0.25
N LEU A 374 -0.06 5.19 -0.75
CA LEU A 374 -1.18 5.89 -0.13
C LEU A 374 -1.45 5.43 1.31
N THR A 375 -1.26 4.15 1.61
CA THR A 375 -1.49 3.60 2.96
C THR A 375 -0.22 3.49 3.80
N GLY A 376 0.91 4.02 3.34
CA GLY A 376 2.16 4.07 4.09
C GLY A 376 2.84 2.71 4.29
N ASN A 377 2.58 1.75 3.40
CA ASN A 377 3.12 0.40 3.47
C ASN A 377 4.45 0.23 2.70
N MET A 378 4.94 1.30 2.07
CA MET A 378 6.26 1.32 1.43
C MET A 378 7.36 1.35 2.49
N PHE A 379 8.29 0.41 2.42
CA PHE A 379 9.43 0.22 3.34
C PHE A 379 9.04 -0.01 4.81
N ALA A 380 7.77 -0.35 5.07
CA ALA A 380 7.25 -0.58 6.41
C ALA A 380 7.35 -2.06 6.84
N LYS A 381 7.45 -2.30 8.15
CA LYS A 381 7.30 -3.66 8.72
C LYS A 381 5.90 -4.19 8.43
N GLY A 382 5.80 -5.42 7.92
CA GLY A 382 4.53 -5.98 7.45
C GLY A 382 4.03 -5.44 6.11
N GLY A 383 4.79 -4.53 5.48
CA GLY A 383 4.54 -3.94 4.17
C GLY A 383 5.51 -4.44 3.09
N LEU A 384 5.78 -3.59 2.10
CA LEU A 384 6.81 -3.81 1.09
C LEU A 384 8.17 -3.42 1.68
N ARG A 385 9.06 -4.37 2.00
CA ARG A 385 10.33 -4.06 2.69
C ARG A 385 11.43 -3.51 1.78
N GLY A 386 11.29 -3.70 0.48
CA GLY A 386 12.21 -3.17 -0.50
C GLY A 386 12.13 -3.95 -1.80
N TYR A 387 13.22 -3.90 -2.55
CA TYR A 387 13.36 -4.62 -3.80
C TYR A 387 14.28 -5.82 -3.64
N GLN A 388 14.09 -6.85 -4.44
CA GLN A 388 14.92 -8.04 -4.44
C GLN A 388 16.35 -7.61 -4.81
N MET A 389 17.21 -7.55 -3.80
CA MET A 389 18.60 -7.14 -3.95
C MET A 389 19.32 -8.16 -4.83
N LYS A 390 20.10 -7.67 -5.81
CA LYS A 390 21.13 -8.51 -6.43
C LYS A 390 22.16 -8.82 -5.35
N THR A 391 22.60 -10.07 -5.25
CA THR A 391 23.70 -10.44 -4.36
C THR A 391 24.91 -9.59 -4.72
N ALA A 392 25.40 -8.79 -3.77
CA ALA A 392 26.62 -8.02 -3.98
C ALA A 392 27.77 -9.01 -4.13
N TRP A 393 28.42 -9.01 -5.29
CA TRP A 393 29.63 -9.80 -5.50
C TRP A 393 30.81 -9.06 -4.88
N ALA A 394 31.78 -9.83 -4.38
CA ALA A 394 33.09 -9.29 -4.04
C ALA A 394 33.67 -8.56 -5.27
N LYS A 395 34.31 -7.41 -5.06
CA LYS A 395 34.99 -6.70 -6.13
C LYS A 395 36.09 -7.61 -6.69
N LEU A 396 36.10 -7.81 -8.01
CA LEU A 396 37.19 -8.52 -8.67
C LEU A 396 38.51 -7.75 -8.47
N PRO A 397 39.66 -8.46 -8.36
CA PRO A 397 39.79 -9.92 -8.45
C PRO A 397 39.36 -10.63 -7.16
N ILE A 398 38.60 -11.72 -7.31
CA ILE A 398 38.25 -12.61 -6.21
C ILE A 398 39.48 -13.49 -5.93
N LYS A 399 39.93 -13.54 -4.68
CA LYS A 399 41.04 -14.39 -4.27
C LYS A 399 40.52 -15.81 -4.07
N VAL A 400 41.29 -16.82 -4.49
CA VAL A 400 40.87 -18.22 -4.40
C VAL A 400 40.72 -18.64 -2.94
N GLU A 401 41.45 -18.00 -2.03
CA GLU A 401 41.44 -18.22 -0.59
C GLU A 401 40.19 -17.67 0.12
N ASP A 402 39.32 -16.92 -0.58
CA ASP A 402 38.06 -16.40 -0.05
C ASP A 402 36.91 -17.44 -0.11
N TYR A 403 37.15 -18.62 -0.69
CA TYR A 403 36.27 -19.80 -0.74
C TYR A 403 36.85 -20.95 0.08
#